data_AF-A0A2P4TH28-F1
#
_entry.id   AF-A0A2P4TH28-F1
#
_cell.length_a   1.000
_cell.length_b   1.000
_cell.length_c   1.000
_cell.angle_alpha   90.00
_cell.angle_beta   90.00
_cell.angle_gamma   90.00
#
_symmetry.space_group_name_H-M   'P 1'
#
loop_
_entity.id
_entity.type
_entity.pdbx_description
1 polymer ?
#
loop_
_entity_poly.entity_id
_entity_poly.type
_entity_poly.pdbx_seq_one_letter_code
_entity_poly.pdbx_strand_id
1 'polypeptide(L)'
;MPAETTTAICSMIMGGIFEKFPKLKVCFAHGESTCNCVVSCYNKTYNVFLYYQDRVILGTDYPFPLGELEPGKLIDSMDDFDNKLKDKLKAGNALEFLGLSRKQFE
;
A
#
# COMPACT_ATOMS: atom_id res chain seq x y z
N MET A 1 -8.88 1.18 13.00
CA MET A 1 -7.58 1.12 13.69
C MET A 1 -6.74 0.00 13.05
N PRO A 2 -5.45 -0.17 13.37
CA PRO A 2 -4.62 -1.23 12.76
C PRO A 2 -5.12 -2.66 13.00
N ALA A 3 -5.88 -2.89 14.08
CA ALA A 3 -6.42 -4.20 14.44
C ALA A 3 -7.55 -4.65 13.50
N GLU A 4 -8.45 -3.75 13.10
CA GLU A 4 -9.55 -4.08 12.17
C GLU A 4 -9.02 -4.38 10.78
N THR A 5 -8.03 -3.62 10.30
CA THR A 5 -7.40 -3.88 9.00
C THR A 5 -6.71 -5.25 8.98
N THR A 6 -6.02 -5.63 10.06
CA THR A 6 -5.41 -6.98 10.19
C THR A 6 -6.48 -8.07 10.13
N THR A 7 -7.58 -7.89 10.86
CA THR A 7 -8.67 -8.87 10.93
C THR A 7 -9.36 -9.03 9.57
N ALA A 8 -9.57 -7.94 8.84
CA ALA A 8 -10.13 -7.96 7.50
C ALA A 8 -9.21 -8.71 6.52
N ILE A 9 -7.89 -8.42 6.53
CA ILE A 9 -6.92 -9.11 5.69
C ILE A 9 -6.93 -10.63 5.99
N CYS A 10 -6.81 -11.01 7.26
CA CYS A 10 -6.83 -12.42 7.67
C CYS A 10 -8.12 -13.12 7.24
N SER A 11 -9.27 -12.48 7.41
CA SER A 11 -10.57 -13.05 7.02
C SER A 11 -10.69 -13.25 5.50
N MET A 12 -10.14 -12.32 4.69
CA MET A 12 -10.14 -12.45 3.23
C MET A 12 -9.20 -13.56 2.75
N ILE A 13 -8.03 -13.69 3.37
CA ILE A 13 -7.06 -14.75 3.05
C ILE A 13 -7.60 -16.12 3.47
N MET A 14 -7.96 -16.29 4.74
CA MET A 14 -8.44 -17.57 5.28
C MET A 14 -9.81 -17.97 4.71
N GLY A 15 -10.64 -17.00 4.34
CA GLY A 15 -11.92 -17.23 3.66
C GLY A 15 -11.80 -17.65 2.19
N GLY A 16 -10.58 -17.72 1.65
CA GLY A 16 -10.32 -18.10 0.26
C GLY A 16 -10.87 -17.10 -0.75
N ILE A 17 -11.05 -15.82 -0.37
CA ILE A 17 -11.60 -14.80 -1.27
C ILE A 17 -10.69 -14.59 -2.48
N PHE A 18 -9.37 -14.58 -2.26
CA PHE A 18 -8.39 -14.43 -3.32
C PHE A 18 -8.28 -15.67 -4.21
N GLU A 19 -8.61 -16.86 -3.69
CA GLU A 19 -8.69 -18.09 -4.50
C GLU A 19 -9.94 -18.09 -5.39
N LYS A 20 -11.07 -17.62 -4.88
CA LYS A 20 -12.34 -17.52 -5.62
C LYS A 20 -12.32 -16.40 -6.66
N PHE A 21 -11.65 -15.29 -6.36
CA PHE A 21 -11.59 -14.12 -7.24
C PHE A 21 -10.13 -13.70 -7.49
N PRO A 22 -9.40 -14.41 -8.37
CA PRO A 22 -7.97 -14.16 -8.59
C PRO A 22 -7.66 -12.81 -9.25
N LYS A 23 -8.67 -12.12 -9.80
CA LYS A 23 -8.55 -10.78 -10.40
C LYS A 23 -8.93 -9.64 -9.44
N LEU A 24 -9.38 -9.95 -8.22
CA LEU A 24 -9.79 -8.93 -7.26
C LEU A 24 -8.57 -8.20 -6.71
N LYS A 25 -8.52 -6.88 -6.95
CA LYS A 25 -7.51 -5.99 -6.37
C LYS A 25 -8.08 -5.33 -5.12
N VAL A 26 -7.34 -5.38 -4.02
CA VAL A 26 -7.74 -4.81 -2.73
C VAL A 26 -6.61 -3.94 -2.21
N CYS A 27 -6.95 -2.72 -1.77
CA CYS A 27 -6.01 -1.80 -1.12
C CYS A 27 -6.48 -1.58 0.31
N PHE A 28 -5.55 -1.66 1.26
CA PHE A 28 -5.83 -1.47 2.68
C PHE A 28 -5.22 -0.14 3.14
N ALA A 29 -6.03 0.68 3.81
CA ALA A 29 -5.57 1.93 4.41
C ALA A 29 -4.71 1.66 5.66
N HIS A 30 -3.77 2.56 5.95
CA HIS A 30 -2.89 2.53 7.13
C HIS A 30 -2.12 1.19 7.27
N GLY A 31 -1.50 0.74 6.16
CA GLY A 31 -0.94 -0.61 6.01
C GLY A 31 0.48 -0.84 6.54
N GLU A 32 1.19 0.22 6.96
CA GLU A 32 2.61 0.19 7.32
C GLU A 32 2.95 -0.77 8.48
N SER A 33 2.05 -0.95 9.43
CA SER A 33 2.15 -1.97 10.50
C SER A 33 1.42 -3.28 10.19
N THR A 34 0.42 -3.24 9.33
CA THR A 34 -0.56 -4.32 9.12
C THR A 34 -0.03 -5.41 8.19
N CYS A 35 0.64 -5.00 7.11
CA CYS A 35 1.26 -5.93 6.17
C CYS A 35 2.39 -6.74 6.82
N ASN A 36 3.18 -6.12 7.70
CA ASN A 36 4.23 -6.82 8.45
C ASN A 36 3.66 -7.85 9.43
N CYS A 37 2.56 -7.56 10.11
CA CYS A 37 1.93 -8.50 11.05
C CYS A 37 1.33 -9.72 10.33
N VAL A 38 0.61 -9.53 9.22
CA VAL A 38 -0.02 -10.64 8.48
C VAL A 38 1.04 -11.54 7.83
N VAL A 39 2.09 -10.97 7.24
CA VAL A 39 3.20 -11.75 6.64
C VAL A 39 3.98 -12.50 7.72
N SER A 40 4.25 -11.85 8.87
CA SER A 40 4.91 -12.49 10.02
C SER A 40 4.11 -13.69 10.55
N CYS A 41 2.77 -13.61 10.57
CA CYS A 41 1.91 -14.74 10.94
C CYS A 41 1.94 -15.91 9.95
N TYR A 42 2.33 -15.70 8.68
CA TYR A 42 2.27 -16.74 7.64
C TYR A 42 3.62 -17.38 7.27
N ASN A 43 4.76 -16.66 7.31
CA ASN A 43 6.11 -17.24 7.42
C ASN A 43 7.21 -16.16 7.26
N LYS A 44 8.09 -16.08 8.27
CA LYS A 44 9.44 -15.46 8.35
C LYS A 44 9.60 -13.96 8.07
N THR A 45 10.53 -13.42 8.85
CA THR A 45 10.72 -12.03 9.20
C THR A 45 11.62 -11.24 8.21
N TYR A 46 11.38 -9.92 8.18
CA TYR A 46 12.24 -8.80 7.75
C TYR A 46 12.21 -8.35 6.27
N ASN A 47 11.94 -7.04 6.10
CA ASN A 47 11.99 -6.20 4.88
C ASN A 47 10.92 -6.40 3.79
N VAL A 48 9.64 -6.38 4.18
CA VAL A 48 8.48 -6.31 3.26
C VAL A 48 8.52 -5.06 2.37
N PHE A 49 9.05 -3.94 2.86
CA PHE A 49 9.07 -2.68 2.09
C PHE A 49 9.92 -2.77 0.81
N LEU A 50 11.00 -3.56 0.81
CA LEU A 50 11.88 -3.74 -0.34
C LEU A 50 11.30 -4.71 -1.38
N TYR A 51 10.50 -5.70 -0.96
CA TYR A 51 9.94 -6.70 -1.87
C TYR A 51 8.60 -6.28 -2.50
N TYR A 52 7.90 -5.32 -1.87
CA TYR A 52 6.56 -4.90 -2.28
C TYR A 52 6.50 -3.44 -2.76
N GLN A 53 7.59 -2.90 -3.29
CA GLN A 53 7.66 -1.52 -3.79
C GLN A 53 6.57 -1.19 -4.83
N ASP A 54 6.12 -2.17 -5.61
CA ASP A 54 5.04 -2.03 -6.60
C ASP A 54 3.61 -2.15 -5.98
N ARG A 55 3.50 -2.41 -4.68
CA ARG A 55 2.23 -2.59 -3.96
C ARG A 55 1.98 -1.51 -2.90
N VAL A 56 2.87 -0.53 -2.78
CA VAL A 56 2.73 0.60 -1.85
C VAL A 56 2.18 1.82 -2.60
N ILE A 57 1.12 2.43 -2.08
CA ILE A 57 0.46 3.59 -2.69
C ILE A 57 0.42 4.71 -1.66
N LEU A 58 0.78 5.93 -2.07
CA LEU A 58 0.63 7.13 -1.24
C LEU A 58 -0.86 7.39 -0.95
N GLY A 59 -1.19 7.54 0.34
CA GLY A 59 -2.50 7.96 0.82
C GLY A 59 -2.33 8.95 1.97
N THR A 60 -2.97 10.10 1.87
CA THR A 60 -2.75 11.24 2.77
C THR A 60 -3.71 11.29 3.94
N ASP A 61 -4.82 10.54 3.87
CA ASP A 61 -5.95 10.64 4.82
C ASP A 61 -6.58 12.05 4.87
N TYR A 62 -6.43 12.84 3.79
CA TYR A 62 -7.04 14.17 3.67
C TYR A 62 -8.58 14.04 3.67
N PRO A 63 -9.33 14.88 4.42
CA PRO A 63 -8.93 16.12 5.09
C PRO A 63 -8.66 15.97 6.60
N PHE A 64 -8.36 14.76 7.10
CA PHE A 64 -8.20 14.55 8.54
C PHE A 64 -6.82 15.02 9.06
N PRO A 65 -6.76 15.62 10.26
CA PRO A 65 -5.52 16.20 10.81
C PRO A 65 -4.49 15.15 11.26
N LEU A 66 -4.87 13.88 11.31
CA LEU A 66 -3.97 12.76 11.64
C LEU A 66 -3.15 12.27 10.44
N GLY A 67 -3.49 12.75 9.25
CA GLY A 67 -2.81 12.41 8.00
C GLY A 67 -1.56 13.24 7.72
N GLU A 68 -0.99 13.03 6.53
CA GLU A 68 0.14 13.82 6.06
C GLU A 68 -0.34 15.22 5.64
N LEU A 69 0.13 16.27 6.34
CA LEU A 69 -0.27 17.66 6.06
C LEU A 69 0.23 18.15 4.69
N GLU A 70 1.38 17.66 4.25
CA GLU A 70 1.98 17.94 2.95
C GLU A 70 2.15 16.63 2.16
N PRO A 71 1.22 16.31 1.24
CA PRO A 71 1.23 15.03 0.52
C PRO A 71 2.56 14.70 -0.15
N GLY A 72 3.15 13.56 0.22
CA GLY A 72 4.36 13.03 -0.41
C GLY A 72 5.68 13.55 0.15
N LYS A 73 5.65 14.43 1.16
CA LYS A 73 6.86 14.97 1.80
C LYS A 73 7.70 13.88 2.45
N LEU A 74 7.06 12.87 3.06
CA LEU A 74 7.74 11.71 3.64
C LEU A 74 8.54 10.95 2.58
N ILE A 75 7.92 10.66 1.43
CA ILE A 75 8.56 9.95 0.32
C ILE A 75 9.73 10.78 -0.25
N ASP A 76 9.54 12.09 -0.37
CA ASP A 76 10.57 12.97 -0.89
C ASP A 76 11.76 13.11 0.07
N SER A 77 11.54 13.05 1.38
CA SER A 77 12.58 13.11 2.42
C SER A 77 13.46 11.86 2.53
N MET A 78 13.12 10.76 1.86
CA MET A 78 13.92 9.54 1.86
C MET A 78 15.03 9.63 0.80
N ASP A 79 16.28 9.80 1.26
CA ASP A 79 17.46 9.90 0.39
C ASP A 79 17.83 8.56 -0.27
N ASP A 80 17.45 7.44 0.34
CA ASP A 80 17.74 6.09 -0.17
C ASP A 80 16.88 5.69 -1.39
N PHE A 81 15.88 6.48 -1.76
CA PHE A 81 14.96 6.15 -2.85
C PHE A 81 15.32 6.86 -4.15
N ASP A 82 15.46 6.07 -5.22
CA ASP A 82 15.63 6.61 -6.57
C ASP A 82 14.38 7.40 -7.02
N ASN A 83 14.59 8.38 -7.89
CA ASN A 83 13.51 9.24 -8.40
C ASN A 83 12.43 8.43 -9.12
N LYS A 84 12.79 7.33 -9.78
CA LYS A 84 11.82 6.40 -10.40
C LYS A 84 10.95 5.70 -9.37
N LEU A 85 11.53 5.32 -8.23
CA LEU A 85 10.79 4.70 -7.13
C LEU A 85 9.85 5.72 -6.48
N LYS A 86 10.31 6.95 -6.26
CA LYS A 86 9.45 8.04 -5.75
C LYS A 86 8.25 8.30 -6.65
N ASP A 87 8.41 8.33 -7.98
CA ASP A 87 7.30 8.49 -8.93
C ASP A 87 6.32 7.30 -8.88
N LYS A 88 6.83 6.06 -8.78
CA LYS A 88 5.99 4.86 -8.60
C LYS A 88 5.14 4.93 -7.33
N LEU A 89 5.73 5.27 -6.20
CA LEU A 89 5.05 5.34 -4.91
C LEU A 89 3.99 6.46 -4.86
N LYS A 90 4.30 7.62 -5.47
CA LYS A 90 3.40 8.78 -5.50
C LYS A 90 2.22 8.61 -6.44
N ALA A 91 2.41 7.99 -7.61
CA ALA A 91 1.36 7.90 -8.62
C ALA A 91 1.32 6.58 -9.40
N GLY A 92 2.48 6.03 -9.78
CA GLY A 92 2.53 4.87 -10.69
C GLY A 92 1.73 3.65 -10.19
N ASN A 93 1.89 3.29 -8.92
CA ASN A 93 1.19 2.15 -8.32
C ASN A 93 -0.33 2.42 -8.18
N ALA A 94 -0.72 3.68 -7.92
CA ALA A 94 -2.13 4.08 -7.86
C ALA A 94 -2.80 3.94 -9.23
N LEU A 95 -2.13 4.37 -10.30
CA LEU A 95 -2.61 4.23 -11.66
C LEU A 95 -2.76 2.76 -12.06
N GLU A 96 -1.79 1.90 -11.73
CA GLU A 96 -1.87 0.46 -11.99
C GLU A 96 -3.01 -0.21 -11.20
N PHE A 97 -3.18 0.17 -9.93
CA PHE A 97 -4.24 -0.35 -9.07
C PHE A 97 -5.62 0.00 -9.63
N LEU A 98 -5.84 1.27 -9.96
CA LEU A 98 -7.10 1.79 -10.51
C LEU A 98 -7.32 1.42 -11.98
N GLY A 99 -6.29 0.95 -12.68
CA GLY A 99 -6.35 0.66 -14.12
C GLY A 99 -6.48 1.92 -14.97
N LEU A 100 -5.91 3.04 -14.52
CA LEU A 100 -5.97 4.34 -15.17
C LEU A 100 -4.67 4.67 -15.91
N SER A 101 -4.77 5.51 -16.94
CA SER A 101 -3.63 5.97 -17.72
C SER A 101 -3.20 7.36 -17.25
N ARG A 102 -1.88 7.61 -17.19
CA ARG A 102 -1.33 8.92 -16.82
C ARG A 102 -1.83 10.06 -17.73
N LYS A 103 -2.09 9.74 -19.00
CA LYS A 103 -2.66 10.68 -20.00
C LYS A 103 -4.00 11.29 -19.61
N GLN A 104 -4.72 10.70 -18.66
CA GLN A 104 -5.99 11.24 -18.17
C GLN A 104 -5.81 12.45 -17.22
N PHE A 105 -4.58 12.69 -16.78
CA PHE A 105 -4.23 13.69 -15.77
C PHE A 105 -3.07 14.59 -16.21
N GLU A 106 -2.69 14.52 -17.50
CA GLU A 106 -1.71 15.39 -18.16
C GLU A 106 -2.41 16.56 -18.87
#